data_AF-A0A918URS5-F1
#
_entry.id   AF-A0A918URS5-F1
#
_cell.length_a   1.000
_cell.length_b   1.000
_cell.length_c   1.000
_cell.angle_alpha   90.00
_cell.angle_beta   90.00
_cell.angle_gamma   90.00
#
_symmetry.space_group_name_H-M   'P 1'
#
loop_
_entity.id
_entity.type
_entity.pdbx_description
1 polymer ?
#
loop_
_entity_poly.entity_id
_entity_poly.type
_entity_poly.pdbx_seq_one_letter_code
_entity_poly.pdbx_strand_id
1 'polypeptide(L)'
;MTISDPDFVPGVELSGALYEEAVRPILRDVFPGLRYTAARVGSGSEVLGFDTARSADHEWGPRLELFLAPADRDRYGADIRLLLAERLPKRVRGWPTNFRRSDDPLDPVGRMLPTEGPVDHRVDVHEAGAWLSERLGLEWAGAVPADREWLTVPQQRLAEVTGGAVFRDDLGVLTAARGALAWYPEQVWRYLLACQWQRISQEEAFVGRCAEVGDDLGSALVASRLVRDLMRLCLLLERRYAPYGKWLGSAFGRLAVAESLAPSLRGALAATEYRVREGHLGDAYEAVARMQNAVGLTDPVDPGRRPYHSRPFLVLRAERFARALARTVTSPELRGLPLVGGVDQWADSTDLLGRPDAVQAMARSLGRGVPERAGQ
;
A
#
# COMPACT_ATOMS: atom_id res chain seq x y z
N MET A 1 -20.64 -36.10 -7.42
CA MET A 1 -19.69 -35.56 -8.41
C MET A 1 -18.81 -34.56 -7.68
N THR A 2 -17.52 -34.86 -7.50
CA THR A 2 -16.53 -33.88 -7.07
C THR A 2 -16.45 -32.82 -8.15
N ILE A 3 -17.10 -31.67 -7.93
CA ILE A 3 -16.90 -30.49 -8.76
C ILE A 3 -15.43 -30.14 -8.56
N SER A 4 -14.59 -30.36 -9.57
CA SER A 4 -13.23 -29.84 -9.57
C SER A 4 -13.31 -28.34 -9.37
N ASP A 5 -12.51 -27.80 -8.44
CA ASP A 5 -12.44 -26.36 -8.28
C ASP A 5 -12.12 -25.70 -9.64
N PRO A 6 -12.84 -24.64 -10.01
CA PRO A 6 -12.56 -23.92 -11.25
C PRO A 6 -11.12 -23.43 -11.27
N ASP A 7 -10.52 -23.37 -12.46
CA ASP A 7 -9.17 -22.84 -12.63
C ASP A 7 -9.07 -21.42 -12.04
N PHE A 8 -7.96 -21.13 -11.38
CA PHE A 8 -7.72 -19.83 -10.77
C PHE A 8 -7.67 -18.75 -11.86
N VAL A 9 -8.42 -17.66 -11.63
CA VAL A 9 -8.46 -16.47 -12.49
C VAL A 9 -8.19 -15.27 -11.59
N PRO A 10 -7.25 -14.35 -11.90
CA PRO A 10 -6.99 -13.19 -11.05
C PRO A 10 -8.28 -12.45 -10.64
N GLY A 11 -8.39 -12.10 -9.36
CA GLY A 11 -9.65 -11.60 -8.78
C GLY A 11 -10.14 -10.31 -9.41
N VAL A 12 -9.23 -9.45 -9.89
CA VAL A 12 -9.58 -8.24 -10.66
C VAL A 12 -10.24 -8.60 -12.00
N GLU A 13 -9.76 -9.64 -12.69
CA GLU A 13 -10.36 -10.12 -13.94
C GLU A 13 -11.74 -10.74 -13.67
N LEU A 14 -11.86 -11.53 -12.60
CA LEU A 14 -13.13 -12.12 -12.18
C LEU A 14 -14.16 -11.04 -11.80
N SER A 15 -13.71 -9.96 -11.17
CA SER A 15 -14.54 -8.79 -10.85
C SER A 15 -15.00 -8.04 -12.10
N GLY A 16 -14.13 -7.95 -13.11
CA GLY A 16 -14.48 -7.39 -14.41
C GLY A 16 -15.52 -8.24 -15.15
N ALA A 17 -15.38 -9.57 -15.10
CA ALA A 17 -16.38 -10.49 -15.63
C ALA A 17 -17.74 -10.34 -14.93
N LEU A 18 -17.76 -10.26 -13.58
CA LEU A 18 -18.99 -9.98 -12.83
C LEU A 18 -19.64 -8.66 -13.29
N TYR A 19 -18.83 -7.62 -13.48
CA TYR A 19 -19.32 -6.32 -13.91
C TYR A 19 -20.00 -6.39 -15.29
N GLU A 20 -19.27 -6.87 -16.30
CA GLU A 20 -19.75 -6.86 -17.68
C GLU A 20 -20.87 -7.86 -17.94
N GLU A 21 -20.77 -9.06 -17.36
CA GLU A 21 -21.71 -10.16 -17.64
C GLU A 21 -23.00 -10.05 -16.83
N ALA A 22 -22.99 -9.39 -15.66
CA ALA A 22 -24.12 -9.38 -14.75
C ALA A 22 -24.52 -7.99 -14.22
N VAL A 23 -23.63 -7.29 -13.51
CA VAL A 23 -24.01 -6.03 -12.82
C VAL A 23 -24.44 -4.95 -13.82
N ARG A 24 -23.64 -4.72 -14.86
CA ARG A 24 -23.90 -3.70 -15.88
C ARG A 24 -25.23 -3.89 -16.62
N PRO A 25 -25.57 -5.09 -17.16
CA PRO A 25 -26.86 -5.27 -17.82
C PRO A 25 -28.05 -5.14 -16.87
N ILE A 26 -27.96 -5.63 -15.62
CA ILE A 26 -29.04 -5.49 -14.62
C ILE A 26 -29.30 -4.01 -14.31
N LEU A 27 -28.25 -3.23 -14.04
CA LEU A 27 -28.40 -1.80 -13.76
C LEU A 27 -28.92 -1.01 -14.97
N ARG A 28 -28.52 -1.39 -16.19
CA ARG A 28 -29.02 -0.73 -17.41
C ARG A 28 -30.51 -0.96 -17.63
N ASP A 29 -30.99 -2.17 -17.32
CA ASP A 29 -32.40 -2.57 -17.48
C ASP A 29 -33.31 -1.83 -16.48
N VAL A 30 -32.93 -1.83 -15.20
CA VAL A 30 -33.79 -1.28 -14.12
C VAL A 30 -33.55 0.21 -13.89
N PHE A 31 -32.33 0.71 -14.15
CA PHE A 31 -31.93 2.09 -13.90
C PHE A 31 -31.22 2.72 -15.13
N PRO A 32 -31.89 2.84 -16.29
CA PRO A 32 -31.23 3.20 -17.57
C PRO A 32 -30.54 4.58 -17.60
N GLY A 33 -30.89 5.49 -16.69
CA GLY A 33 -30.27 6.81 -16.57
C GLY A 33 -29.31 6.98 -15.39
N LEU A 34 -29.11 5.95 -14.57
CA LEU A 34 -28.27 6.04 -13.38
C LEU A 34 -26.80 6.17 -13.79
N ARG A 35 -26.18 7.26 -13.33
CA ARG A 35 -24.73 7.46 -13.43
C ARG A 35 -24.07 6.82 -12.23
N TYR A 36 -23.04 6.01 -12.48
CA TYR A 36 -22.31 5.34 -11.42
C TYR A 36 -20.86 5.08 -11.82
N THR A 37 -20.05 4.78 -10.82
CA THR A 37 -18.71 4.20 -10.99
C THR A 37 -18.76 2.74 -10.57
N ALA A 38 -18.10 1.85 -11.32
CA ALA A 38 -17.89 0.46 -10.93
C ALA A 38 -16.41 0.15 -10.97
N ALA A 39 -15.86 -0.35 -9.86
CA ALA A 39 -14.44 -0.59 -9.72
C ALA A 39 -14.13 -1.73 -8.74
N ARG A 40 -12.99 -2.40 -8.93
CA ARG A 40 -12.37 -3.26 -7.92
C ARG A 40 -11.20 -2.50 -7.30
N VAL A 41 -11.43 -1.89 -6.14
CA VAL A 41 -10.48 -1.04 -5.39
C VAL A 41 -10.62 -1.26 -3.88
N GLY A 42 -9.68 -0.75 -3.09
CA GLY A 42 -9.70 -0.90 -1.62
C GLY A 42 -9.01 -2.17 -1.15
N SER A 43 -9.65 -2.85 -0.18
CA SER A 43 -9.31 -4.16 0.37
C SER A 43 -8.71 -5.19 -0.61
N GLY A 44 -7.77 -6.07 -0.23
CA GLY A 44 -7.63 -7.39 -0.88
C GLY A 44 -6.35 -7.59 -1.69
N SER A 45 -5.95 -8.87 -1.80
CA SER A 45 -4.75 -9.27 -2.54
C SER A 45 -4.85 -9.00 -4.03
N GLU A 46 -6.05 -9.16 -4.58
CA GLU A 46 -6.35 -9.02 -6.00
C GLU A 46 -6.19 -7.58 -6.47
N VAL A 47 -6.47 -6.59 -5.61
CA VAL A 47 -6.32 -5.17 -5.94
C VAL A 47 -4.86 -4.84 -6.29
N LEU A 48 -3.90 -5.49 -5.65
CA LEU A 48 -2.48 -5.29 -5.93
C LEU A 48 -1.89 -6.41 -6.83
N GLY A 49 -2.74 -7.34 -7.29
CA GLY A 49 -2.36 -8.50 -8.09
C GLY A 49 -1.46 -9.49 -7.35
N PHE A 50 -1.57 -9.59 -6.03
CA PHE A 50 -0.85 -10.57 -5.20
C PHE A 50 -1.69 -11.78 -4.83
N ASP A 51 -2.90 -11.89 -5.39
CA ASP A 51 -3.76 -13.03 -5.17
C ASP A 51 -3.23 -14.28 -5.87
N THR A 52 -3.58 -15.43 -5.29
CA THR A 52 -3.20 -16.75 -5.76
C THR A 52 -4.40 -17.67 -5.67
N ALA A 53 -4.30 -18.89 -6.20
CA ALA A 53 -5.34 -19.91 -6.03
C ALA A 53 -5.77 -20.10 -4.56
N ARG A 54 -4.83 -19.93 -3.61
CA ARG A 54 -5.16 -19.99 -2.17
C ARG A 54 -6.12 -18.89 -1.75
N SER A 55 -6.02 -17.68 -2.29
CA SER A 55 -6.87 -16.54 -1.91
C SER A 55 -8.36 -16.84 -2.04
N ALA A 56 -8.75 -17.78 -2.91
CA ALA A 56 -10.15 -18.16 -3.13
C ALA A 56 -10.82 -18.82 -1.91
N ASP A 57 -10.06 -19.19 -0.87
CA ASP A 57 -10.60 -19.75 0.37
C ASP A 57 -11.36 -18.71 1.22
N HIS A 58 -11.09 -17.40 1.06
CA HIS A 58 -11.80 -16.34 1.77
C HIS A 58 -11.66 -14.92 1.18
N GLU A 59 -12.72 -14.11 1.27
CA GLU A 59 -12.75 -12.67 0.89
C GLU A 59 -12.21 -12.33 -0.52
N TRP A 60 -12.15 -13.32 -1.39
CA TRP A 60 -11.78 -13.21 -2.79
C TRP A 60 -12.92 -13.76 -3.64
N GLY A 61 -13.11 -13.24 -4.85
CA GLY A 61 -14.11 -13.77 -5.78
C GLY A 61 -14.72 -12.69 -6.68
N PRO A 62 -15.89 -12.96 -7.27
CA PRO A 62 -16.62 -11.96 -8.04
C PRO A 62 -17.19 -10.90 -7.07
N ARG A 63 -16.46 -9.80 -6.90
CA ARG A 63 -16.81 -8.69 -5.98
C ARG A 63 -16.40 -7.35 -6.58
N LEU A 64 -17.14 -6.27 -6.32
CA LEU A 64 -16.76 -4.94 -6.78
C LEU A 64 -17.43 -3.85 -5.93
N GLU A 65 -16.93 -2.63 -6.08
CA GLU A 65 -17.49 -1.43 -5.48
C GLU A 65 -18.32 -0.68 -6.54
N LEU A 66 -19.55 -0.31 -6.20
CA LEU A 66 -20.37 0.64 -6.93
C LEU A 66 -20.37 1.98 -6.20
N PHE A 67 -20.03 3.07 -6.88
CA PHE A 67 -20.13 4.41 -6.33
C PHE A 67 -21.22 5.20 -7.03
N LEU A 68 -22.07 5.83 -6.21
CA LEU A 68 -23.18 6.67 -6.64
C LEU A 68 -22.97 8.10 -6.12
N ALA A 69 -23.63 9.07 -6.76
CA ALA A 69 -23.75 10.41 -6.19
C ALA A 69 -24.51 10.34 -4.86
N PRO A 70 -24.30 11.26 -3.90
CA PRO A 70 -24.90 11.19 -2.57
C PRO A 70 -26.43 11.00 -2.60
N ALA A 71 -27.14 11.81 -3.38
CA ALA A 71 -28.59 11.72 -3.52
C ALA A 71 -29.06 10.40 -4.14
N ASP A 72 -28.33 9.87 -5.11
CA ASP A 72 -28.64 8.58 -5.76
C ASP A 72 -28.33 7.39 -4.85
N ARG A 73 -27.27 7.48 -4.03
CA ARG A 73 -26.94 6.47 -3.04
C ARG A 73 -28.06 6.34 -2.01
N ASP A 74 -28.53 7.47 -1.49
CA ASP A 74 -29.60 7.46 -0.48
C ASP A 74 -30.94 7.05 -1.06
N ARG A 75 -31.19 7.38 -2.33
CA ARG A 75 -32.42 7.02 -3.02
C ARG A 75 -32.46 5.56 -3.50
N TYR A 76 -31.38 5.04 -4.07
CA TYR A 76 -31.36 3.76 -4.80
C TYR A 76 -30.45 2.70 -4.18
N GLY A 77 -29.60 3.05 -3.23
CA GLY A 77 -28.54 2.15 -2.76
C GLY A 77 -29.05 0.85 -2.12
N ALA A 78 -30.14 0.91 -1.35
CA ALA A 78 -30.75 -0.29 -0.77
C ALA A 78 -31.41 -1.16 -1.84
N ASP A 79 -32.16 -0.54 -2.75
CA ASP A 79 -32.85 -1.23 -3.85
C ASP A 79 -31.87 -1.91 -4.80
N ILE A 80 -30.75 -1.28 -5.12
CA ILE A 80 -29.70 -1.87 -5.95
C ILE A 80 -29.12 -3.13 -5.30
N ARG A 81 -28.87 -3.12 -3.98
CA ARG A 81 -28.36 -4.30 -3.28
C ARG A 81 -29.37 -5.45 -3.29
N LEU A 82 -30.65 -5.17 -3.03
CA LEU A 82 -31.70 -6.20 -3.08
C LEU A 82 -31.87 -6.76 -4.50
N LEU A 83 -31.91 -5.88 -5.50
CA LEU A 83 -32.02 -6.27 -6.91
C LEU A 83 -30.87 -7.19 -7.33
N LEU A 84 -29.63 -6.86 -6.95
CA LEU A 84 -28.46 -7.67 -7.29
C LEU A 84 -28.47 -9.01 -6.52
N ALA A 85 -28.91 -9.04 -5.26
CA ALA A 85 -29.06 -10.28 -4.51
C ALA A 85 -30.03 -11.25 -5.21
N GLU A 86 -31.11 -10.74 -5.79
CA GLU A 86 -32.11 -11.55 -6.48
C GLU A 86 -31.68 -11.93 -7.91
N ARG A 87 -31.08 -11.01 -8.66
CA ARG A 87 -30.86 -11.16 -10.12
C ARG A 87 -29.46 -11.58 -10.53
N LEU A 88 -28.44 -11.48 -9.67
CA LEU A 88 -27.10 -11.95 -10.04
C LEU A 88 -27.12 -13.46 -10.33
N PRO A 89 -26.36 -13.93 -11.34
CA PRO A 89 -26.21 -15.35 -11.57
C PRO A 89 -25.55 -16.00 -10.36
N LYS A 90 -25.90 -17.25 -10.04
CA LYS A 90 -25.31 -17.97 -8.89
C LYS A 90 -23.81 -18.20 -9.04
N ARG A 91 -23.31 -18.14 -10.27
CA ARG A 91 -21.89 -18.28 -10.60
C ARG A 91 -21.48 -17.32 -11.71
N VAL A 92 -20.23 -16.87 -11.65
CA VAL A 92 -19.53 -16.16 -12.72
C VAL A 92 -18.22 -16.89 -12.98
N ARG A 93 -17.97 -17.27 -14.24
CA ARG A 93 -16.76 -18.00 -14.65
C ARG A 93 -16.47 -19.24 -13.78
N GLY A 94 -17.52 -19.94 -13.35
CA GLY A 94 -17.44 -21.12 -12.48
C GLY A 94 -17.43 -20.84 -10.97
N TRP A 95 -17.13 -19.61 -10.55
CA TRP A 95 -17.05 -19.21 -9.14
C TRP A 95 -18.40 -18.75 -8.58
N PRO A 96 -18.79 -19.14 -7.34
CA PRO A 96 -20.01 -18.65 -6.72
C PRO A 96 -20.02 -17.13 -6.52
N THR A 97 -21.19 -16.51 -6.66
CA THR A 97 -21.41 -15.08 -6.36
C THR A 97 -21.93 -14.83 -4.94
N ASN A 98 -22.25 -15.91 -4.22
CA ASN A 98 -22.76 -15.86 -2.86
C ASN A 98 -21.63 -16.07 -1.84
N PHE A 99 -21.51 -15.14 -0.90
CA PHE A 99 -20.54 -15.13 0.18
C PHE A 99 -21.29 -15.36 1.49
N ARG A 100 -21.08 -16.53 2.09
CA ARG A 100 -21.61 -16.79 3.43
C ARG A 100 -20.64 -16.23 4.45
N ARG A 101 -21.11 -15.34 5.31
CA ARG A 101 -20.38 -14.93 6.52
C ARG A 101 -20.32 -16.10 7.49
N SER A 102 -19.18 -16.26 8.14
CA SER A 102 -19.08 -17.21 9.23
C SER A 102 -19.76 -16.64 10.49
N ASP A 103 -20.48 -17.52 11.20
CA ASP A 103 -21.16 -17.20 12.45
C ASP A 103 -20.17 -17.20 13.64
N ASP A 104 -18.91 -17.58 13.41
CA ASP A 104 -17.84 -17.54 14.40
C ASP A 104 -17.27 -16.11 14.52
N PRO A 105 -17.40 -15.45 15.68
CA PRO A 105 -16.83 -14.12 15.90
C PRO A 105 -15.29 -14.09 15.79
N LEU A 106 -14.61 -15.24 15.88
CA LEU A 106 -13.17 -15.38 15.70
C LEU A 106 -12.76 -15.64 14.24
N ASP A 107 -13.70 -16.02 13.37
CA ASP A 107 -13.50 -16.15 11.93
C ASP A 107 -14.64 -15.41 11.21
N PRO A 108 -14.68 -14.07 11.22
CA PRO A 108 -15.78 -13.30 10.61
C PRO A 108 -15.74 -13.29 9.07
N VAL A 109 -14.90 -14.13 8.47
CA VAL A 109 -14.47 -14.02 7.09
C VAL A 109 -15.48 -14.67 6.14
N GLY A 110 -15.84 -13.97 5.06
CA GLY A 110 -16.81 -14.46 4.08
C GLY A 110 -16.21 -15.51 3.15
N ARG A 111 -16.93 -16.62 2.96
CA ARG A 111 -16.54 -17.71 2.05
C ARG A 111 -17.53 -17.85 0.91
N MET A 112 -17.02 -18.05 -0.30
CA MET A 112 -17.88 -18.32 -1.46
C MET A 112 -18.53 -19.69 -1.32
N LEU A 113 -19.86 -19.74 -1.29
CA LEU A 113 -20.62 -20.99 -1.22
C LEU A 113 -21.79 -20.95 -2.20
N PRO A 114 -22.17 -22.09 -2.81
CA PRO A 114 -23.38 -22.16 -3.62
C PRO A 114 -24.63 -21.81 -2.81
N THR A 115 -25.65 -21.29 -3.49
CA THR A 115 -26.99 -21.06 -2.94
C THR A 115 -28.04 -21.18 -4.05
N GLU A 116 -29.25 -21.61 -3.67
CA GLU A 116 -30.42 -21.62 -4.56
C GLU A 116 -31.26 -20.33 -4.42
N GLY A 117 -31.23 -19.70 -3.24
CA GLY A 117 -31.94 -18.46 -2.93
C GLY A 117 -31.17 -17.20 -3.38
N PRO A 118 -31.65 -15.99 -3.03
CA PRO A 118 -30.89 -14.75 -3.26
C PRO A 118 -29.45 -14.86 -2.75
N VAL A 119 -28.52 -14.24 -3.47
CA VAL A 119 -27.08 -14.28 -3.14
C VAL A 119 -26.73 -13.19 -2.13
N ASP A 120 -25.91 -13.52 -1.14
CA ASP A 120 -25.18 -12.51 -0.35
C ASP A 120 -23.93 -12.12 -1.15
N HIS A 121 -24.08 -11.20 -2.08
CA HIS A 121 -22.98 -10.78 -2.95
C HIS A 121 -22.05 -9.75 -2.29
N ARG A 122 -20.82 -9.65 -2.80
CA ARG A 122 -19.86 -8.61 -2.41
C ARG A 122 -19.81 -7.46 -3.43
N VAL A 123 -20.99 -7.01 -3.88
CA VAL A 123 -21.16 -5.77 -4.63
C VAL A 123 -21.61 -4.68 -3.67
N ASP A 124 -20.65 -3.93 -3.12
CA ASP A 124 -20.91 -2.91 -2.12
C ASP A 124 -21.23 -1.56 -2.79
N VAL A 125 -22.21 -0.83 -2.23
CA VAL A 125 -22.68 0.46 -2.77
C VAL A 125 -22.29 1.59 -1.84
N HIS A 126 -21.52 2.54 -2.37
CA HIS A 126 -20.88 3.63 -1.65
C HIS A 126 -21.19 5.00 -2.25
N GLU A 127 -20.95 6.04 -1.45
CA GLU A 127 -20.74 7.41 -1.92
C GLU A 127 -19.22 7.62 -2.05
N ALA A 128 -18.77 8.14 -3.19
CA ALA A 128 -17.35 8.13 -3.56
C ALA A 128 -16.47 8.97 -2.62
N GLY A 129 -16.92 10.16 -2.24
CA GLY A 129 -16.21 11.07 -1.35
C GLY A 129 -16.09 10.51 0.07
N ALA A 130 -17.18 9.98 0.63
CA ALA A 130 -17.15 9.32 1.93
C ALA A 130 -16.22 8.10 1.93
N TRP A 131 -16.27 7.25 0.90
CA TRP A 131 -15.38 6.09 0.81
C TRP A 131 -13.91 6.51 0.71
N LEU A 132 -13.58 7.51 -0.12
CA LEU A 132 -12.21 8.04 -0.20
C LEU A 132 -11.76 8.61 1.14
N SER A 133 -12.64 9.36 1.81
CA SER A 133 -12.33 9.98 3.09
C SER A 133 -12.09 8.94 4.19
N GLU A 134 -12.92 7.90 4.23
CA GLU A 134 -12.76 6.77 5.15
C GLU A 134 -11.44 6.03 4.88
N ARG A 135 -11.14 5.72 3.62
CA ARG A 135 -9.94 4.95 3.25
C ARG A 135 -8.64 5.69 3.51
N LEU A 136 -8.61 7.00 3.26
CA LEU A 136 -7.43 7.84 3.43
C LEU A 136 -7.32 8.38 4.86
N GLY A 137 -8.42 8.44 5.60
CA GLY A 137 -8.47 9.06 6.92
C GLY A 137 -8.38 10.59 6.88
N LEU A 138 -8.72 11.23 5.77
CA LEU A 138 -8.73 12.69 5.59
C LEU A 138 -9.96 13.09 4.79
N GLU A 139 -10.37 14.35 4.85
CA GLU A 139 -11.52 14.82 4.09
C GLU A 139 -11.17 14.95 2.61
N TRP A 140 -11.83 14.15 1.75
CA TRP A 140 -11.57 14.17 0.31
C TRP A 140 -12.41 15.25 -0.39
N ALA A 141 -11.81 16.42 -0.62
CA ALA A 141 -12.44 17.56 -1.28
C ALA A 141 -12.23 17.59 -2.82
N GLY A 142 -11.84 16.47 -3.44
CA GLY A 142 -11.60 16.41 -4.89
C GLY A 142 -10.30 17.06 -5.37
N ALA A 143 -9.35 17.29 -4.47
CA ALA A 143 -8.06 17.91 -4.75
C ALA A 143 -6.90 17.09 -4.18
N VAL A 144 -5.67 17.38 -4.65
CA VAL A 144 -4.44 16.81 -4.09
C VAL A 144 -4.34 17.19 -2.60
N PRO A 145 -4.09 16.22 -1.69
CA PRO A 145 -3.90 16.53 -0.27
C PRO A 145 -2.73 17.49 -0.03
N ALA A 146 -2.80 18.25 1.05
CA ALA A 146 -1.69 19.09 1.50
C ALA A 146 -0.47 18.24 1.88
N ASP A 147 0.73 18.81 1.79
CA ASP A 147 1.99 18.09 1.97
C ASP A 147 2.05 17.31 3.30
N ARG A 148 1.54 17.88 4.40
CA ARG A 148 1.46 17.19 5.70
C ARG A 148 0.45 16.06 5.75
N GLU A 149 -0.66 16.16 5.03
CA GLU A 149 -1.71 15.14 5.03
C GLU A 149 -1.17 13.83 4.44
N TRP A 150 -0.29 13.90 3.44
CA TRP A 150 0.38 12.72 2.90
C TRP A 150 1.16 11.92 3.94
N LEU A 151 1.68 12.56 4.99
CA LEU A 151 2.44 11.90 6.05
C LEU A 151 1.55 11.09 7.00
N THR A 152 0.23 11.30 6.95
CA THR A 152 -0.76 10.63 7.81
C THR A 152 -1.49 9.51 7.08
N VAL A 153 -1.25 9.31 5.78
CA VAL A 153 -1.84 8.21 5.02
C VAL A 153 -0.84 7.06 4.87
N PRO A 154 -1.11 5.85 5.40
CA PRO A 154 -0.26 4.69 5.15
C PRO A 154 -0.16 4.38 3.65
N GLN A 155 1.03 3.99 3.17
CA GLN A 155 1.26 3.66 1.75
C GLN A 155 0.36 2.53 1.26
N GLN A 156 0.03 1.56 2.11
CA GLN A 156 -0.95 0.51 1.78
C GLN A 156 -2.30 1.10 1.37
N ARG A 157 -2.79 2.15 2.04
CA ARG A 157 -4.07 2.79 1.68
C ARG A 157 -3.99 3.51 0.34
N LEU A 158 -2.89 4.19 0.08
CA LEU A 158 -2.62 4.80 -1.22
C LEU A 158 -2.57 3.74 -2.33
N ALA A 159 -1.91 2.60 -2.08
CA ALA A 159 -1.85 1.47 -2.99
C ALA A 159 -3.23 0.84 -3.24
N GLU A 160 -4.09 0.74 -2.22
CA GLU A 160 -5.45 0.19 -2.32
C GLU A 160 -6.39 1.09 -3.16
N VAL A 161 -6.26 2.42 -3.06
CA VAL A 161 -7.06 3.38 -3.84
C VAL A 161 -6.58 3.47 -5.29
N THR A 162 -5.26 3.43 -5.49
CA THR A 162 -4.62 3.56 -6.82
C THR A 162 -4.40 2.24 -7.55
N GLY A 163 -4.51 1.11 -6.86
CA GLY A 163 -4.45 -0.25 -7.40
C GLY A 163 -5.79 -0.73 -7.95
N GLY A 164 -5.84 -1.96 -8.44
CA GLY A 164 -7.04 -2.58 -8.96
C GLY A 164 -7.50 -2.00 -10.30
N ALA A 165 -8.81 -2.06 -10.57
CA ALA A 165 -9.38 -1.68 -11.86
C ALA A 165 -10.64 -0.83 -11.72
N VAL A 166 -10.82 0.10 -12.66
CA VAL A 166 -12.05 0.89 -12.83
C VAL A 166 -12.70 0.42 -14.12
N PHE A 167 -13.89 -0.16 -14.03
CA PHE A 167 -14.62 -0.70 -15.18
C PHE A 167 -15.53 0.34 -15.84
N ARG A 168 -16.04 1.28 -15.03
CA ARG A 168 -16.83 2.43 -15.46
C ARG A 168 -16.66 3.57 -14.45
N ASP A 169 -16.60 4.81 -14.90
CA ASP A 169 -16.53 5.99 -14.03
C ASP A 169 -17.29 7.16 -14.65
N ASP A 170 -18.63 7.10 -14.60
CA ASP A 170 -19.45 8.20 -15.11
C ASP A 170 -19.35 9.44 -14.21
N LEU A 171 -18.97 9.26 -12.94
CA LEU A 171 -18.92 10.34 -11.95
C LEU A 171 -17.61 11.14 -12.07
N GLY A 172 -16.53 10.51 -12.54
CA GLY A 172 -15.19 11.08 -12.68
C GLY A 172 -14.42 11.21 -11.36
N VAL A 173 -15.06 10.92 -10.22
CA VAL A 173 -14.49 11.13 -8.88
C VAL A 173 -13.32 10.19 -8.62
N LEU A 174 -13.47 8.89 -8.96
CA LEU A 174 -12.44 7.90 -8.69
C LEU A 174 -11.24 8.08 -9.63
N THR A 175 -11.47 8.39 -10.90
CA THR A 175 -10.40 8.71 -11.86
C THR A 175 -9.63 9.96 -11.42
N ALA A 176 -10.32 11.02 -11.00
CA ALA A 176 -9.67 12.23 -10.48
C ALA A 176 -8.84 11.93 -9.22
N ALA A 177 -9.39 11.15 -8.28
CA ALA A 177 -8.66 10.75 -7.08
C ALA A 177 -7.42 9.92 -7.39
N ARG A 178 -7.52 8.94 -8.30
CA ARG A 178 -6.38 8.11 -8.72
C ARG A 178 -5.30 8.93 -9.42
N GLY A 179 -5.69 9.96 -10.19
CA GLY A 179 -4.74 10.89 -10.79
C GLY A 179 -3.99 11.72 -9.75
N ALA A 180 -4.73 12.30 -8.79
CA ALA A 180 -4.17 13.09 -7.70
C ALA A 180 -3.30 12.26 -6.73
N LEU A 181 -3.64 10.97 -6.56
CA LEU A 181 -2.95 10.04 -5.68
C LEU A 181 -1.91 9.18 -6.40
N ALA A 182 -1.71 9.37 -7.71
CA ALA A 182 -0.85 8.51 -8.53
C ALA A 182 0.58 8.41 -7.98
N TRP A 183 1.11 9.51 -7.47
CA TRP A 183 2.36 9.55 -6.73
C TRP A 183 2.42 10.75 -5.78
N TYR A 184 3.33 10.70 -4.81
CA TYR A 184 3.61 11.81 -3.92
C TYR A 184 4.00 13.09 -4.67
N PRO A 185 3.52 14.27 -4.23
CA PRO A 185 4.12 15.54 -4.61
C PRO A 185 5.63 15.53 -4.34
N GLU A 186 6.39 16.23 -5.19
CA GLU A 186 7.86 16.14 -5.17
C GLU A 186 8.48 16.52 -3.82
N GLN A 187 7.89 17.49 -3.11
CA GLN A 187 8.35 17.93 -1.78
C GLN A 187 8.13 16.84 -0.72
N VAL A 188 6.97 16.17 -0.74
CA VAL A 188 6.67 15.02 0.12
C VAL A 188 7.63 13.88 -0.20
N TRP A 189 7.86 13.58 -1.48
CA TRP A 189 8.76 12.52 -1.90
C TRP A 189 10.20 12.74 -1.44
N ARG A 190 10.75 13.95 -1.61
CA ARG A 190 12.07 14.33 -1.08
C ARG A 190 12.17 14.11 0.43
N TYR A 191 11.16 14.54 1.18
CA TYR A 191 11.11 14.36 2.63
C TYR A 191 11.07 12.87 3.02
N LEU A 192 10.21 12.06 2.39
CA LEU A 192 10.10 10.63 2.68
C LEU A 192 11.39 9.86 2.34
N LEU A 193 12.06 10.20 1.23
CA LEU A 193 13.38 9.65 0.89
C LEU A 193 14.43 10.04 1.94
N ALA A 194 14.46 11.30 2.37
CA ALA A 194 15.37 11.76 3.42
C ALA A 194 15.16 10.98 4.73
N CYS A 195 13.90 10.75 5.11
CA CYS A 195 13.54 9.96 6.28
C CYS A 195 13.95 8.50 6.15
N GLN A 196 13.77 7.90 4.97
CA GLN A 196 14.16 6.50 4.74
C GLN A 196 15.69 6.30 4.83
N TRP A 197 16.48 7.23 4.28
CA TRP A 197 17.93 7.23 4.44
C TRP A 197 18.35 7.48 5.89
N GLN A 198 17.65 8.36 6.61
CA GLN A 198 17.91 8.61 8.02
C GLN A 198 17.72 7.33 8.86
N ARG A 199 16.66 6.55 8.59
CA ARG A 199 16.43 5.25 9.24
C ARG A 199 17.57 4.27 9.00
N ILE A 200 18.01 4.12 7.75
CA ILE A 200 19.16 3.27 7.40
C ILE A 200 20.39 3.71 8.21
N SER A 201 20.71 5.01 8.19
CA SER A 201 21.90 5.57 8.88
C SER A 201 21.96 5.31 10.38
N GLN A 202 20.80 5.18 11.03
CA GLN A 202 20.71 4.95 12.48
C GLN A 202 21.16 3.53 12.86
N GLU A 203 21.13 2.59 11.93
CA GLU A 203 21.37 1.17 12.20
C GLU A 203 22.56 0.56 11.45
N GLU A 204 23.14 1.24 10.45
CA GLU A 204 24.20 0.65 9.59
C GLU A 204 25.34 0.02 10.40
N ALA A 205 25.79 0.70 11.46
CA ALA A 205 26.88 0.22 12.31
C ALA A 205 26.45 -0.86 13.31
N PHE A 206 25.15 -1.04 13.56
CA PHE A 206 24.66 -1.90 14.63
C PHE A 206 24.80 -3.38 14.32
N VAL A 207 24.80 -3.77 13.04
CA VAL A 207 25.09 -5.14 12.61
C VAL A 207 26.46 -5.60 13.13
N GLY A 208 27.49 -4.78 12.94
CA GLY A 208 28.84 -5.07 13.45
C GLY A 208 28.98 -4.88 14.96
N ARG A 209 28.25 -3.94 15.56
CA ARG A 209 28.27 -3.71 17.02
C ARG A 209 27.66 -4.87 17.81
N CYS A 210 26.59 -5.48 17.32
CA CYS A 210 26.05 -6.70 17.92
C CYS A 210 27.05 -7.84 17.82
N ALA A 211 27.67 -8.01 16.64
CA ALA A 211 28.68 -9.06 16.43
C ALA A 211 29.93 -8.88 17.31
N GLU A 212 30.36 -7.63 17.56
CA GLU A 212 31.51 -7.30 18.42
C GLU A 212 31.37 -7.83 19.86
N VAL A 213 30.13 -7.99 20.35
CA VAL A 213 29.83 -8.55 21.67
C VAL A 213 29.35 -10.00 21.62
N GLY A 214 29.46 -10.67 20.47
CA GLY A 214 29.02 -12.06 20.27
C GLY A 214 27.51 -12.24 20.08
N ASP A 215 26.75 -11.17 19.88
CA ASP A 215 25.30 -11.21 19.65
C ASP A 215 24.99 -11.38 18.15
N ASP A 216 25.13 -12.62 17.64
CA ASP A 216 24.80 -12.91 16.24
C ASP A 216 23.31 -12.75 15.95
N LEU A 217 22.44 -13.10 16.90
CA LEU A 217 20.99 -12.94 16.75
C LEU A 217 20.61 -11.47 16.57
N GLY A 218 21.11 -10.58 17.43
CA GLY A 218 20.90 -9.14 17.31
C GLY A 218 21.47 -8.59 16.00
N SER A 219 22.64 -9.08 15.59
CA SER A 219 23.24 -8.69 14.30
C SER A 219 22.35 -9.09 13.11
N ALA A 220 21.74 -10.28 13.15
CA ALA A 220 20.80 -10.75 12.12
C ALA A 220 19.48 -9.96 12.15
N LEU A 221 18.95 -9.64 13.32
CA LEU A 221 17.74 -8.83 13.48
C LEU A 221 17.91 -7.42 12.92
N VAL A 222 19.04 -6.77 13.21
CA VAL A 222 19.37 -5.45 12.66
C VAL A 222 19.54 -5.52 11.13
N ALA A 223 20.24 -6.54 10.62
CA ALA A 223 20.38 -6.71 9.18
C ALA A 223 19.03 -6.92 8.48
N SER A 224 18.10 -7.66 9.10
CA SER A 224 16.74 -7.81 8.59
C SER A 224 15.97 -6.48 8.51
N ARG A 225 16.13 -5.61 9.52
CA ARG A 225 15.56 -4.25 9.50
C ARG A 225 16.15 -3.39 8.40
N LEU A 226 17.47 -3.43 8.20
CA LEU A 226 18.15 -2.71 7.12
C LEU A 226 17.72 -3.21 5.73
N VAL A 227 17.59 -4.53 5.54
CA VAL A 227 17.06 -5.12 4.30
C VAL A 227 15.62 -4.65 4.04
N ARG A 228 14.75 -4.65 5.07
CA ARG A 228 13.39 -4.11 4.98
C ARG A 228 13.41 -2.62 4.57
N ASP A 229 14.26 -1.81 5.19
CA ASP A 229 14.36 -0.38 4.89
C ASP A 229 14.94 -0.09 3.49
N LEU A 230 15.88 -0.92 3.00
CA LEU A 230 16.37 -0.85 1.62
C LEU A 230 15.29 -1.20 0.60
N MET A 231 14.49 -2.25 0.85
CA MET A 231 13.37 -2.59 -0.03
C MET A 231 12.35 -1.46 -0.11
N ARG A 232 12.01 -0.84 1.03
CA ARG A 232 11.11 0.34 1.09
C ARG A 232 11.71 1.54 0.38
N LEU A 233 13.01 1.78 0.51
CA LEU A 233 13.70 2.83 -0.22
C LEU A 233 13.66 2.61 -1.73
N CYS A 234 13.87 1.38 -2.21
CA CYS A 234 13.76 1.05 -3.63
C CYS A 234 12.34 1.29 -4.16
N LEU A 235 11.31 0.92 -3.38
CA LEU A 235 9.91 1.21 -3.71
C LEU A 235 9.66 2.73 -3.85
N LEU A 236 10.17 3.53 -2.91
CA LEU A 236 10.10 5.00 -3.00
C LEU A 236 10.84 5.55 -4.22
N LEU A 237 12.04 5.04 -4.53
CA LEU A 237 12.84 5.49 -5.67
C LEU A 237 12.18 5.16 -7.02
N GLU A 238 11.56 3.98 -7.13
CA GLU A 238 10.83 3.54 -8.34
C GLU A 238 9.35 3.95 -8.35
N ARG A 239 8.95 4.86 -7.46
CA ARG A 239 7.61 5.43 -7.39
C ARG A 239 6.49 4.40 -7.23
N ARG A 240 6.68 3.47 -6.29
CA ARG A 240 5.70 2.45 -5.89
C ARG A 240 5.39 2.57 -4.41
N TYR A 241 4.10 2.63 -4.07
CA TYR A 241 3.68 2.59 -2.68
C TYR A 241 3.98 1.22 -2.07
N ALA A 242 4.58 1.21 -0.88
CA ALA A 242 4.86 -0.04 -0.16
C ALA A 242 3.55 -0.67 0.33
N PRO A 243 3.31 -1.97 0.03
CA PRO A 243 2.13 -2.64 0.51
C PRO A 243 2.31 -3.17 1.94
N TYR A 244 1.27 -3.83 2.45
CA TYR A 244 1.29 -4.58 3.69
C TYR A 244 2.46 -5.57 3.75
N GLY A 245 3.03 -5.77 4.95
CA GLY A 245 4.34 -6.41 5.15
C GLY A 245 4.49 -7.77 4.48
N LYS A 246 3.43 -8.59 4.43
CA LYS A 246 3.46 -9.91 3.79
C LYS A 246 3.78 -9.86 2.28
N TRP A 247 3.49 -8.74 1.63
CA TRP A 247 3.71 -8.52 0.19
C TRP A 247 4.92 -7.64 -0.11
N LEU A 248 5.65 -7.16 0.91
CA LEU A 248 6.78 -6.25 0.68
C LEU A 248 7.83 -6.86 -0.25
N GLY A 249 8.21 -8.12 -0.01
CA GLY A 249 9.15 -8.85 -0.88
C GLY A 249 8.61 -9.07 -2.29
N SER A 250 7.32 -9.38 -2.43
CA SER A 250 6.67 -9.54 -3.74
C SER A 250 6.60 -8.23 -4.53
N ALA A 251 6.31 -7.11 -3.85
CA ALA A 251 6.33 -5.78 -4.46
C ALA A 251 7.73 -5.36 -4.87
N PHE A 252 8.72 -5.56 -3.98
CA PHE A 252 10.13 -5.35 -4.30
C PHE A 252 10.55 -6.18 -5.51
N GLY A 253 10.15 -7.45 -5.59
CA GLY A 253 10.47 -8.34 -6.72
C GLY A 253 9.96 -7.89 -8.08
N ARG A 254 9.02 -6.93 -8.14
CA ARG A 254 8.49 -6.33 -9.39
C ARG A 254 9.24 -5.07 -9.83
N LEU A 255 10.21 -4.61 -9.04
CA LEU A 255 11.02 -3.43 -9.34
C LEU A 255 12.11 -3.76 -10.36
N ALA A 256 12.53 -2.76 -11.14
CA ALA A 256 13.60 -2.90 -12.12
C ALA A 256 14.93 -3.28 -11.45
N VAL A 257 15.20 -2.78 -10.24
CA VAL A 257 16.45 -3.10 -9.52
C VAL A 257 16.47 -4.49 -8.89
N ALA A 258 15.30 -5.14 -8.76
CA ALA A 258 15.12 -6.27 -7.87
C ALA A 258 16.07 -7.44 -8.15
N GLU A 259 16.23 -7.80 -9.43
CA GLU A 259 17.08 -8.91 -9.85
C GLU A 259 18.55 -8.68 -9.45
N SER A 260 19.05 -7.46 -9.66
CA SER A 260 20.44 -7.11 -9.36
C SER A 260 20.73 -7.00 -7.85
N LEU A 261 19.74 -6.61 -7.05
CA LEU A 261 19.91 -6.33 -5.63
C LEU A 261 19.55 -7.54 -4.74
N ALA A 262 18.69 -8.43 -5.22
CA ALA A 262 18.24 -9.61 -4.48
C ALA A 262 19.38 -10.52 -3.98
N PRO A 263 20.48 -10.78 -4.72
CA PRO A 263 21.60 -11.57 -4.21
C PRO A 263 22.21 -10.96 -2.93
N SER A 264 22.43 -9.63 -2.91
CA SER A 264 22.96 -8.94 -1.74
C SER A 264 21.98 -8.97 -0.57
N LEU A 265 20.69 -8.70 -0.79
CA LEU A 265 19.70 -8.72 0.28
C LEU A 265 19.51 -10.12 0.89
N ARG A 266 19.44 -11.16 0.05
CA ARG A 266 19.34 -12.56 0.51
C ARG A 266 20.62 -13.01 1.21
N GLY A 267 21.78 -12.65 0.67
CA GLY A 267 23.08 -12.96 1.27
C GLY A 267 23.23 -12.36 2.66
N ALA A 268 22.82 -11.10 2.86
CA ALA A 268 22.81 -10.46 4.16
C ALA A 268 21.94 -11.20 5.19
N LEU A 269 20.76 -11.68 4.79
CA LEU A 269 19.86 -12.43 5.67
C LEU A 269 20.32 -13.86 5.95
N ALA A 270 20.95 -14.52 4.98
CA ALA A 270 21.38 -15.91 5.09
C ALA A 270 22.74 -16.08 5.78
N ALA A 271 23.56 -15.04 5.83
CA ALA A 271 24.89 -15.09 6.41
C ALA A 271 24.85 -15.36 7.92
N THR A 272 25.62 -16.36 8.37
CA THR A 272 25.86 -16.67 9.79
C THR A 272 27.14 -16.01 10.33
N GLU A 273 27.93 -15.40 9.45
CA GLU A 273 29.14 -14.67 9.82
C GLU A 273 28.96 -13.17 9.56
N TYR A 274 29.27 -12.34 10.56
CA TYR A 274 29.11 -10.90 10.47
C TYR A 274 29.83 -10.28 9.27
N ARG A 275 31.06 -10.70 8.95
CA ARG A 275 31.83 -10.12 7.84
C ARG A 275 31.16 -10.37 6.49
N VAL A 276 30.55 -11.54 6.31
CA VAL A 276 29.78 -11.88 5.10
C VAL A 276 28.50 -11.04 5.04
N ARG A 277 27.78 -10.93 6.17
CA ARG A 277 26.59 -10.08 6.32
C ARG A 277 26.87 -8.61 6.00
N GLU A 278 27.96 -8.06 6.53
CA GLU A 278 28.43 -6.69 6.30
C GLU A 278 28.79 -6.46 4.83
N GLY A 279 29.50 -7.40 4.20
CA GLY A 279 29.86 -7.33 2.79
C GLY A 279 28.62 -7.18 1.90
N HIS A 280 27.64 -8.06 2.09
CA HIS A 280 26.37 -8.03 1.35
C HIS A 280 25.56 -6.75 1.58
N LEU A 281 25.48 -6.27 2.83
CA LEU A 281 24.83 -4.98 3.11
C LEU A 281 25.55 -3.83 2.44
N GLY A 282 26.89 -3.81 2.47
CA GLY A 282 27.71 -2.81 1.79
C GLY A 282 27.43 -2.76 0.29
N ASP A 283 27.39 -3.91 -0.37
CA ASP A 283 27.08 -3.99 -1.81
C ASP A 283 25.67 -3.44 -2.12
N ALA A 284 24.70 -3.77 -1.25
CA ALA A 284 23.34 -3.27 -1.39
C ALA A 284 23.25 -1.75 -1.17
N TYR A 285 23.95 -1.22 -0.16
CA TYR A 285 24.01 0.23 0.11
C TYR A 285 24.57 0.99 -1.08
N GLU A 286 25.71 0.54 -1.62
CA GLU A 286 26.37 1.21 -2.74
C GLU A 286 25.49 1.19 -4.00
N ALA A 287 24.77 0.09 -4.24
CA ALA A 287 23.82 -0.01 -5.35
C ALA A 287 22.65 0.98 -5.19
N VAL A 288 21.99 1.00 -4.03
CA VAL A 288 20.85 1.90 -3.78
C VAL A 288 21.28 3.37 -3.71
N ALA A 289 22.49 3.65 -3.23
CA ALA A 289 23.08 4.99 -3.25
C ALA A 289 23.28 5.51 -4.68
N ARG A 290 23.75 4.65 -5.60
CA ARG A 290 23.85 4.99 -7.03
C ARG A 290 22.47 5.24 -7.64
N MET A 291 21.47 4.43 -7.31
CA MET A 291 20.08 4.70 -7.74
C MET A 291 19.59 6.06 -7.25
N GLN A 292 19.80 6.39 -5.97
CA GLN A 292 19.40 7.68 -5.40
C GLN A 292 20.03 8.86 -6.12
N ASN A 293 21.32 8.79 -6.44
CA ASN A 293 22.00 9.82 -7.23
C ASN A 293 21.40 9.93 -8.64
N ALA A 294 21.06 8.81 -9.28
CA ALA A 294 20.47 8.79 -10.61
C ALA A 294 19.08 9.47 -10.67
N VAL A 295 18.36 9.57 -9.55
CA VAL A 295 17.09 10.32 -9.49
C VAL A 295 17.29 11.82 -9.73
N GLY A 296 18.47 12.37 -9.41
CA GLY A 296 18.78 13.78 -9.67
C GLY A 296 18.06 14.78 -8.76
N LEU A 297 17.63 14.37 -7.56
CA LEU A 297 17.00 15.27 -6.59
C LEU A 297 17.99 16.15 -5.81
N THR A 298 19.27 15.78 -5.82
CA THR A 298 20.36 16.47 -5.12
C THR A 298 21.61 16.47 -6.00
N ASP A 299 22.63 17.25 -5.62
CA ASP A 299 23.98 17.00 -6.11
C ASP A 299 24.41 15.55 -5.76
N PRO A 300 25.22 14.89 -6.62
CA PRO A 300 25.66 13.53 -6.36
C PRO A 300 26.40 13.40 -5.01
N VAL A 301 25.98 12.44 -4.20
CA VAL A 301 26.67 12.07 -2.95
C VAL A 301 27.51 10.83 -3.22
N ASP A 302 28.80 10.87 -2.86
CA ASP A 302 29.70 9.73 -3.08
C ASP A 302 29.13 8.43 -2.43
N PRO A 303 28.86 7.39 -3.24
CA PRO A 303 28.16 6.18 -2.83
C PRO A 303 29.05 5.13 -2.16
N GLY A 304 30.36 5.34 -2.02
CA GLY A 304 31.27 4.32 -1.50
C GLY A 304 31.08 4.03 0.01
N ARG A 305 31.31 2.79 0.44
CA ARG A 305 31.39 2.45 1.87
C ARG A 305 32.64 3.01 2.54
N ARG A 306 32.59 3.24 3.86
CA ARG A 306 33.68 3.79 4.67
C ARG A 306 33.57 3.39 6.14
N PRO A 307 34.65 3.49 6.94
CA PRO A 307 34.58 3.21 8.37
C PRO A 307 33.58 4.09 9.13
N TYR A 308 32.88 3.50 10.10
CA TYR A 308 32.00 4.23 11.01
C TYR A 308 32.83 4.96 12.08
N HIS A 309 33.19 6.22 11.80
CA HIS A 309 34.12 6.99 12.62
C HIS A 309 35.46 6.27 12.74
N SER A 310 35.97 6.06 13.96
CA SER A 310 37.20 5.30 14.23
C SER A 310 36.97 3.78 14.30
N ARG A 311 35.74 3.29 14.12
CA ARG A 311 35.39 1.87 14.27
C ARG A 311 35.48 1.12 12.93
N PRO A 312 35.82 -0.17 12.94
CA PRO A 312 36.09 -0.96 11.73
C PRO A 312 34.81 -1.47 11.01
N PHE A 313 33.66 -0.86 11.27
CA PHE A 313 32.38 -1.21 10.63
C PHE A 313 32.24 -0.42 9.34
N LEU A 314 31.96 -1.10 8.23
CA LEU A 314 31.82 -0.46 6.92
C LEU A 314 30.37 -0.02 6.70
N VAL A 315 30.16 1.28 6.55
CA VAL A 315 28.85 1.91 6.38
C VAL A 315 28.85 2.87 5.20
N LEU A 316 27.68 3.27 4.71
CA LEU A 316 27.57 4.32 3.70
C LEU A 316 27.78 5.71 4.29
N ARG A 317 27.52 5.87 5.60
CA ARG A 317 27.21 7.16 6.24
C ARG A 317 25.96 7.74 5.59
N ALA A 318 24.88 6.94 5.60
CA ALA A 318 23.62 7.22 4.92
C ALA A 318 22.98 8.56 5.35
N GLU A 319 23.35 9.12 6.50
CA GLU A 319 22.89 10.44 6.93
C GLU A 319 23.37 11.55 5.97
N ARG A 320 24.41 11.30 5.16
CA ARG A 320 24.84 12.21 4.09
C ARG A 320 23.77 12.35 3.00
N PHE A 321 23.14 11.25 2.60
CA PHE A 321 22.02 11.24 1.65
C PHE A 321 20.78 11.88 2.27
N ALA A 322 20.47 11.52 3.53
CA ALA A 322 19.36 12.11 4.26
C ALA A 322 19.46 13.65 4.35
N ARG A 323 20.64 14.17 4.72
CA ARG A 323 20.92 15.62 4.79
C ARG A 323 20.91 16.29 3.43
N ALA A 324 21.45 15.64 2.40
CA ALA A 324 21.41 16.19 1.05
C ALA A 324 19.97 16.39 0.59
N LEU A 325 19.11 15.38 0.74
CA LEU A 325 17.69 15.45 0.40
C LEU A 325 16.94 16.46 1.27
N ALA A 326 17.15 16.45 2.58
CA ALA A 326 16.48 17.37 3.51
C ALA A 326 16.74 18.84 3.18
N ARG A 327 17.95 19.19 2.68
CA ARG A 327 18.27 20.55 2.24
C ARG A 327 17.51 20.99 0.98
N THR A 328 16.97 20.05 0.20
CA THR A 328 16.18 20.33 -1.00
C THR A 328 14.68 20.46 -0.73
N VAL A 329 14.23 20.20 0.51
CA VAL A 329 12.83 20.38 0.91
C VAL A 329 12.57 21.86 1.17
N THR A 330 11.76 22.47 0.32
CA THR A 330 11.39 23.89 0.37
C THR A 330 9.96 24.14 0.84
N SER A 331 9.11 23.11 0.83
CA SER A 331 7.74 23.20 1.33
C SER A 331 7.70 23.76 2.76
N PRO A 332 6.96 24.84 3.05
CA PRO A 332 6.83 25.40 4.40
C PRO A 332 6.25 24.40 5.41
N GLU A 333 5.44 23.45 4.94
CA GLU A 333 4.82 22.44 5.78
C GLU A 333 5.78 21.33 6.21
N LEU A 334 6.84 21.08 5.42
CA LEU A 334 7.78 19.98 5.61
C LEU A 334 9.18 20.45 6.05
N ARG A 335 9.60 21.63 5.62
CA ARG A 335 10.93 22.17 5.90
C ARG A 335 11.10 22.37 7.41
N GLY A 336 12.14 21.75 7.96
CA GLY A 336 12.46 21.81 9.39
C GLY A 336 11.76 20.76 10.25
N LEU A 337 10.90 19.92 9.66
CA LEU A 337 10.39 18.76 10.38
C LEU A 337 11.52 17.78 10.73
N PRO A 338 11.45 17.11 11.90
CA PRO A 338 12.30 15.97 12.18
C PRO A 338 12.20 14.91 11.08
N LEU A 339 13.32 14.29 10.71
CA LEU A 339 13.37 13.24 9.68
C LEU A 339 12.87 11.89 10.23
N VAL A 340 11.58 11.83 10.55
CA VAL A 340 10.92 10.65 11.10
C VAL A 340 9.99 10.00 10.06
N GLY A 341 9.50 10.76 9.08
CA GLY A 341 8.78 10.21 7.91
C GLY A 341 7.27 10.15 8.05
N GLY A 342 6.62 9.54 7.06
CA GLY A 342 5.19 9.21 7.09
C GLY A 342 4.88 8.13 8.13
N VAL A 343 3.60 7.97 8.51
CA VAL A 343 3.16 7.06 9.60
C VAL A 343 3.77 5.67 9.52
N ASP A 344 3.85 5.08 8.33
CA ASP A 344 4.34 3.72 8.13
C ASP A 344 5.87 3.60 8.01
N GLN A 345 6.60 4.72 8.09
CA GLN A 345 8.06 4.74 8.27
C GLN A 345 8.48 4.69 9.74
N TRP A 346 7.58 4.95 10.69
CA TRP A 346 7.91 4.93 12.12
C TRP A 346 6.95 4.08 12.98
N ALA A 347 5.81 3.65 12.43
CA ALA A 347 4.95 2.65 13.04
C ALA A 347 4.80 1.43 12.13
N ASP A 348 4.76 0.24 12.71
CA ASP A 348 4.50 -1.02 12.02
C ASP A 348 3.39 -1.87 12.65
N SER A 349 2.67 -1.32 13.64
CA SER A 349 1.48 -1.93 14.21
C SER A 349 0.37 -2.02 13.16
N THR A 350 -0.04 -3.26 12.83
CA THR A 350 -1.15 -3.53 11.91
C THR A 350 -2.44 -2.89 12.39
N ASP A 351 -2.74 -2.97 13.68
CA ASP A 351 -3.97 -2.42 14.27
C ASP A 351 -4.01 -0.89 14.13
N LEU A 352 -2.86 -0.24 14.33
CA LEU A 352 -2.74 1.20 14.18
C LEU A 352 -2.88 1.62 12.72
N LEU A 353 -2.08 1.02 11.82
CA LEU A 353 -2.10 1.37 10.39
C LEU A 353 -3.41 0.99 9.69
N GLY A 354 -4.14 0.03 10.25
CA GLY A 354 -5.47 -0.37 9.81
C GLY A 354 -6.57 0.62 10.18
N ARG A 355 -6.33 1.54 11.13
CA ARG A 355 -7.31 2.47 11.70
C ARG A 355 -7.00 3.93 11.37
N PRO A 356 -7.59 4.50 10.30
CA PRO A 356 -7.29 5.86 9.87
C PRO A 356 -7.56 6.91 10.96
N ASP A 357 -8.60 6.73 11.77
CA ASP A 357 -8.93 7.58 12.91
C ASP A 357 -7.81 7.62 13.97
N ALA A 358 -7.25 6.45 14.30
CA ALA A 358 -6.14 6.32 15.26
C ALA A 358 -4.85 6.95 14.70
N VAL A 359 -4.59 6.76 13.40
CA VAL A 359 -3.46 7.39 12.73
C VAL A 359 -3.56 8.92 12.78
N GLN A 360 -4.73 9.49 12.47
CA GLN A 360 -4.92 10.95 12.53
C GLN A 360 -4.80 11.49 13.96
N ALA A 361 -5.34 10.79 14.95
CA ALA A 361 -5.20 11.18 16.36
C ALA A 361 -3.71 11.25 16.78
N MET A 362 -2.93 10.25 16.38
CA MET A 362 -1.50 10.19 16.68
C MET A 362 -0.66 11.20 15.88
N ALA A 363 -1.02 11.45 14.62
CA ALA A 363 -0.38 12.50 13.83
C ALA A 363 -0.60 13.88 14.46
N ARG A 364 -1.82 14.17 14.93
CA ARG A 364 -2.12 15.41 15.68
C ARG A 364 -1.29 15.55 16.96
N SER A 365 -1.14 14.49 17.75
CA SER A 365 -0.37 14.54 19.00
C SER A 365 1.14 14.77 18.79
N LEU A 366 1.69 14.31 17.67
CA LEU A 366 3.09 14.55 17.28
C LEU A 366 3.33 15.94 16.68
N GLY A 367 2.34 16.85 16.74
CA GLY A 367 2.38 18.15 16.08
C GLY A 367 2.38 18.05 14.55
N ARG A 368 2.01 16.89 13.98
CA ARG A 368 1.95 16.63 12.52
C ARG A 368 0.55 16.76 11.94
N GLY A 369 -0.46 16.98 12.78
CA GLY A 369 -1.81 17.26 12.33
C GLY A 369 -1.92 18.56 11.55
N VAL A 370 -2.82 18.59 10.57
CA VAL A 370 -3.30 19.82 9.94
C VAL A 370 -3.96 20.68 11.03
N PRO A 371 -3.70 22.00 11.12
CA PRO A 371 -4.48 22.87 11.99
C PRO A 371 -5.97 22.70 11.67
N GLU A 372 -6.82 22.58 12.68
CA GLU A 372 -8.28 22.63 12.45
C GLU A 372 -8.57 23.89 11.63
N ARG A 373 -9.15 23.72 10.43
CA ARG A 373 -9.65 24.86 9.67
C ARG A 373 -10.75 25.47 10.54
N ALA A 374 -10.44 26.59 11.20
CA ALA A 374 -11.42 27.36 11.94
C ALA A 374 -12.57 27.66 10.97
N GLY A 375 -13.75 27.14 11.28
CA GLY A 375 -14.95 27.38 10.49
C GLY A 375 -15.21 28.88 10.34
N GLN A 376 -15.49 29.29 9.10
CA GLN A 376 -16.23 30.51 8.81
C GLN A 376 -17.60 30.13 8.29
#